data_AF-A0A522KJV9-F1
#
_entry.id   AF-A0A522KJV9-F1
#
_cell.length_a   1.000
_cell.length_b   1.000
_cell.length_c   1.000
_cell.angle_alpha   90.00
_cell.angle_beta   90.00
_cell.angle_gamma   90.00
#
_symmetry.space_group_name_H-M   'P 1'
#
loop_
_entity.id
_entity.type
_entity.pdbx_description
1 polymer ?
#
loop_
_entity_poly.entity_id
_entity_poly.type
_entity_poly.pdbx_seq_one_letter_code
_entity_poly.pdbx_strand_id
1 'polypeptide(L)'
;MGFKKGVSGNPAGRKRGTPDKRTALRELLQPHAEGLVKKAVELALAGDTTALRICIDRCIPAIKAKDQPISLKGLNGTPAQMGKTVLQAMAAGKITPDEAAAVMQVVTAQLRVIEVDDLVKRIEALEGNGNAK
;
A
#
# COMPACT_ATOMS: atom_id res chain seq x y z
N MET A 1 6.91 13.14 -39.66
CA MET A 1 5.45 13.22 -39.42
C MET A 1 5.17 12.67 -38.03
N GLY A 2 4.60 13.48 -37.14
CA GLY A 2 4.25 13.06 -35.79
C GLY A 2 2.93 12.29 -35.76
N PHE A 3 2.70 11.52 -34.70
CA PHE A 3 1.43 10.81 -34.50
C PHE A 3 0.27 11.82 -34.34
N LYS A 4 -0.93 11.43 -34.81
CA LYS A 4 -2.14 12.26 -34.70
C LYS A 4 -2.49 12.45 -33.22
N LYS A 5 -2.72 13.69 -32.79
CA LYS A 5 -3.11 14.02 -31.41
C LYS A 5 -4.35 13.19 -31.03
N GLY A 6 -4.26 12.41 -29.95
CA GLY A 6 -5.32 11.51 -29.50
C GLY A 6 -5.27 10.08 -30.06
N VAL A 7 -4.33 9.76 -30.95
CA VAL A 7 -4.14 8.40 -31.49
C VAL A 7 -2.73 7.92 -31.15
N SER A 8 -2.64 6.85 -30.34
CA SER A 8 -1.37 6.19 -30.07
C SER A 8 -0.72 5.72 -31.37
N GLY A 9 0.57 5.98 -31.54
CA GLY A 9 1.37 5.42 -32.62
C GLY A 9 1.51 3.89 -32.59
N ASN A 10 1.09 3.27 -31.49
CA ASN A 10 1.00 1.83 -31.33
C ASN A 10 -0.36 1.46 -30.71
N PRO A 11 -1.42 1.32 -31.54
CA PRO A 11 -2.79 1.03 -31.07
C PRO A 11 -2.92 -0.32 -30.36
N ALA A 12 -2.10 -1.32 -30.73
CA ALA A 12 -2.10 -2.65 -30.14
C ALA A 12 -1.26 -2.75 -28.85
N GLY A 13 -0.58 -1.66 -28.46
CA GLY A 13 0.30 -1.65 -27.30
C GLY A 13 1.53 -2.55 -27.46
N ARG A 14 2.23 -2.79 -26.35
CA ARG A 14 3.39 -3.70 -26.32
C ARG A 14 2.93 -5.12 -26.70
N LYS A 15 3.64 -5.79 -27.62
CA LYS A 15 3.33 -7.17 -28.04
C LYS A 15 3.16 -8.07 -26.82
N ARG A 16 2.02 -8.75 -26.73
CA ARG A 16 1.68 -9.68 -25.64
C ARG A 16 2.77 -10.75 -25.52
N GLY A 17 3.25 -10.99 -24.30
CA GLY A 17 4.33 -11.96 -24.03
C GLY A 17 5.76 -11.43 -24.22
N THR A 18 5.96 -10.17 -24.61
CA THR A 18 7.30 -9.57 -24.59
C THR A 18 7.73 -9.31 -23.15
N PRO A 19 8.70 -10.04 -22.58
CA PRO A 19 9.10 -9.85 -21.19
C PRO A 19 9.65 -8.44 -21.00
N ASP A 20 9.46 -7.90 -19.79
CA ASP A 20 10.09 -6.64 -19.46
C ASP A 20 11.61 -6.76 -19.58
N LYS A 21 12.29 -5.75 -20.12
CA LYS A 21 13.75 -5.78 -20.22
C LYS A 21 14.37 -5.98 -18.84
N ARG A 22 13.76 -5.42 -17.79
CA ARG A 22 14.18 -5.59 -16.39
C ARG A 22 14.02 -7.04 -15.92
N THR A 23 12.97 -7.74 -16.37
CA THR A 23 12.76 -9.15 -16.05
C THR A 23 13.83 -10.02 -16.69
N ALA A 24 14.08 -9.83 -18.00
CA ALA A 24 15.13 -10.56 -18.71
C ALA A 24 16.53 -10.33 -18.08
N LEU A 25 16.86 -9.09 -17.70
CA LEU A 25 18.13 -8.80 -17.03
C LEU A 25 18.24 -9.45 -15.64
N ARG A 26 17.13 -9.53 -14.88
CA ARG A 26 17.10 -10.23 -13.59
C ARG A 26 17.35 -11.73 -13.76
N GLU A 27 16.74 -12.33 -14.78
CA GLU A 27 16.93 -13.75 -15.09
C GLU A 27 18.39 -14.07 -15.41
N LEU A 28 19.10 -13.19 -16.13
CA LEU A 28 20.53 -13.34 -16.40
C LEU A 28 21.40 -13.31 -15.13
N LEU A 29 20.98 -12.57 -14.10
CA LEU A 29 21.72 -12.47 -12.83
C LEU A 29 21.43 -13.63 -11.87
N GLN A 30 20.26 -14.27 -11.99
CA GLN A 30 19.79 -15.28 -11.04
C GLN A 30 20.78 -16.45 -10.84
N PRO A 31 21.39 -17.04 -11.89
CA PRO A 31 22.38 -18.11 -11.72
C PRO A 31 23.65 -17.67 -10.98
N HIS A 32 23.97 -16.37 -11.02
CA HIS A 32 25.16 -15.80 -10.39
C HIS A 32 24.89 -15.21 -9.00
N ALA A 33 23.65 -15.28 -8.50
CA ALA A 33 23.24 -14.58 -7.29
C ALA A 33 24.10 -14.92 -6.08
N GLU A 34 24.40 -16.21 -5.85
CA GLU A 34 25.23 -16.64 -4.72
C GLU A 34 26.66 -16.08 -4.81
N GLY A 35 27.28 -16.16 -5.99
CA GLY A 35 28.63 -15.65 -6.22
C GLY A 35 28.72 -14.14 -6.06
N LEU A 36 27.71 -13.41 -6.55
CA LEU A 36 27.62 -11.95 -6.40
C LEU A 36 27.47 -11.54 -4.93
N VAL A 37 26.67 -12.27 -4.14
CA VAL A 37 26.52 -12.01 -2.71
C VAL A 37 27.82 -12.26 -1.97
N LYS A 38 28.48 -13.41 -2.21
CA LYS A 38 29.80 -13.72 -1.60
C LYS A 38 30.82 -12.62 -1.94
N LYS A 39 30.87 -12.19 -3.20
CA LYS A 39 31.80 -11.14 -3.62
C LYS A 39 31.50 -9.79 -2.99
N ALA A 40 30.24 -9.42 -2.86
CA ALA A 40 29.83 -8.19 -2.18
C ALA A 40 30.28 -8.20 -0.71
N VAL A 41 30.16 -9.34 -0.01
CA VAL A 41 30.64 -9.49 1.37
C VAL A 41 32.16 -9.34 1.44
N GLU A 42 32.92 -10.00 0.56
CA GLU A 42 34.39 -9.85 0.52
C GLU A 42 34.81 -8.39 0.33
N LEU A 43 34.22 -7.69 -0.65
CA LEU A 43 34.53 -6.28 -0.92
C LEU A 43 34.16 -5.38 0.26
N ALA A 44 33.00 -5.64 0.88
CA ALA A 44 32.58 -4.91 2.07
C ALA A 44 33.59 -5.08 3.22
N LEU A 45 34.01 -6.31 3.50
CA LEU A 45 35.01 -6.59 4.54
C LEU A 45 36.40 -6.03 4.20
N ALA A 46 36.72 -5.87 2.91
CA ALA A 46 37.94 -5.23 2.44
C ALA A 46 37.89 -3.68 2.49
N GLY A 47 36.77 -3.09 2.94
CA GLY A 47 36.64 -1.64 3.14
C GLY A 47 35.95 -0.88 2.01
N ASP A 48 35.35 -1.56 1.02
CA ASP A 48 34.49 -0.90 0.04
C ASP A 48 33.22 -0.38 0.74
N THR A 49 33.14 0.94 0.93
CA THR A 49 32.03 1.60 1.63
C THR A 49 30.69 1.43 0.91
N THR A 50 30.69 1.24 -0.41
CA THR A 50 29.47 1.01 -1.18
C THR A 50 28.95 -0.39 -0.93
N ALA A 51 29.83 -1.39 -0.99
CA ALA A 51 29.47 -2.77 -0.68
C ALA A 51 29.03 -2.90 0.80
N LEU A 52 29.73 -2.25 1.73
CA LEU A 52 29.35 -2.18 3.15
C LEU A 52 27.92 -1.64 3.33
N ARG A 53 27.60 -0.50 2.71
CA ARG A 53 26.25 0.08 2.79
C ARG A 53 25.20 -0.88 2.25
N ILE A 54 25.43 -1.49 1.08
CA ILE A 54 24.49 -2.45 0.48
C ILE A 54 24.25 -3.64 1.42
N CYS A 55 25.31 -4.20 2.01
CA CYS A 55 25.20 -5.31 2.96
C CYS A 55 24.43 -4.90 4.23
N ILE A 56 24.74 -3.74 4.82
CA ILE A 56 24.07 -3.23 6.02
C ILE A 56 22.58 -2.99 5.76
N ASP A 57 22.22 -2.29 4.67
CA ASP A 57 20.83 -1.98 4.31
C ASP A 57 19.98 -3.24 4.06
N ARG A 58 20.61 -4.37 3.72
CA ARG A 58 19.94 -5.66 3.49
C ARG A 58 19.88 -6.55 4.72
N CYS A 59 20.89 -6.49 5.57
CA CYS A 59 20.92 -7.25 6.82
C CYS A 59 20.10 -6.59 7.93
N ILE A 60 20.10 -5.26 7.99
CA ILE A 60 19.44 -4.47 9.02
C ILE A 60 18.29 -3.71 8.36
N PRO A 61 17.01 -4.05 8.66
CA PRO A 61 15.90 -3.28 8.13
C PRO A 61 15.99 -1.85 8.66
N ALA A 62 15.78 -0.87 7.79
CA ALA A 62 15.68 0.51 8.20
C ALA A 62 14.65 0.63 9.34
N ILE A 63 15.05 1.30 10.43
CA ILE A 63 14.12 1.60 11.52
C ILE A 63 13.03 2.47 10.92
N LYS A 64 11.86 1.88 10.69
CA LYS A 64 10.67 2.65 10.32
C LYS A 64 10.32 3.52 11.51
N ALA A 65 10.00 4.79 11.24
CA ALA A 65 9.36 5.63 12.24
C ALA A 65 8.16 4.85 12.78
N LYS A 66 8.20 4.53 14.08
CA LYS A 66 7.05 4.00 14.80
C LYS A 66 6.41 5.21 15.46
N ASP A 67 5.25 5.60 14.95
CA ASP A 67 4.41 6.55 15.66
C ASP A 67 4.06 5.94 17.02
N GLN A 68 4.00 6.78 18.06
CA GLN A 68 3.56 6.29 19.35
C GLN A 68 2.12 5.78 19.23
N PRO A 69 1.74 4.74 20.01
CA PRO A 69 0.37 4.25 20.00
C PRO A 69 -0.62 5.40 20.27
N ILE A 70 -1.46 5.68 19.29
CA ILE A 70 -2.49 6.70 19.41
C ILE A 70 -3.61 6.15 20.29
N SER A 71 -3.95 6.86 21.37
CA SER A 71 -5.11 6.52 22.21
C SER A 71 -6.27 7.46 21.91
N LEU A 72 -7.17 7.03 21.02
CA LEU A 72 -8.45 7.71 20.78
C LEU A 72 -9.54 7.09 21.65
N LYS A 73 -9.81 7.72 22.80
CA LYS A 73 -10.98 7.39 23.62
C LYS A 73 -12.24 7.90 22.91
N GLY A 74 -13.26 7.05 22.78
CA GLY A 74 -14.57 7.48 22.25
C GLY A 74 -14.71 7.45 20.72
N LEU A 75 -14.05 6.51 20.03
CA LEU A 75 -14.42 6.13 18.66
C LEU A 75 -15.66 5.22 18.71
N ASN A 76 -16.79 5.80 19.07
CA ASN A 76 -18.06 5.10 19.17
C ASN A 76 -19.20 6.01 18.67
N GLY A 77 -20.32 5.38 18.32
CA GLY A 77 -21.51 6.08 17.81
C GLY A 77 -21.49 6.28 16.30
N THR A 78 -21.99 7.43 15.85
CA THR A 78 -22.20 7.70 14.41
C THR A 78 -20.89 8.07 13.69
N PRO A 79 -20.82 7.93 12.34
CA PRO A 79 -19.70 8.39 11.54
C PRO A 79 -19.28 9.83 11.84
N ALA A 80 -20.27 10.71 12.00
CA ALA A 80 -20.06 12.11 12.30
C ALA A 80 -19.45 12.32 13.70
N GLN A 81 -19.88 11.54 14.70
CA GLN A 81 -19.30 11.59 16.04
C GLN A 81 -17.84 11.12 16.04
N MET A 82 -17.56 9.99 15.37
CA MET A 82 -16.19 9.49 15.21
C MET A 82 -15.28 10.51 14.54
N GLY A 83 -15.72 11.11 13.42
CA GLY A 83 -14.96 12.15 12.72
C GLY A 83 -14.71 13.39 13.59
N LYS A 84 -15.71 13.82 14.37
CA LYS A 84 -15.56 14.94 15.31
C LYS A 84 -14.53 14.63 16.39
N THR A 85 -14.52 13.43 16.97
CA THR A 85 -13.54 13.00 17.97
C THR A 85 -12.11 13.06 17.40
N VAL A 86 -11.90 12.60 16.17
CA VAL A 86 -10.58 12.66 15.51
C VAL A 86 -10.14 14.10 15.26
N LEU A 87 -11.04 14.94 14.73
CA LEU A 87 -10.75 16.36 14.50
C LEU A 87 -10.42 17.12 15.79
N GLN A 88 -11.13 16.83 16.89
CA GLN A 88 -10.85 17.43 18.20
C GLN A 88 -9.50 16.97 18.76
N ALA A 89 -9.15 15.70 18.62
CA ALA A 89 -7.84 15.20 19.04
C ALA A 89 -6.70 15.84 18.26
N MET A 90 -6.88 16.04 16.95
CA MET A 90 -5.91 16.72 16.08
C MET A 90 -5.77 18.21 16.44
N ALA A 91 -6.90 18.91 16.60
CA ALA A 91 -6.89 20.33 16.99
C ALA A 91 -6.29 20.56 18.39
N ALA A 92 -6.41 19.59 19.30
CA ALA A 92 -5.78 19.61 20.62
C ALA A 92 -4.30 19.21 20.61
N GLY A 93 -3.72 18.89 19.44
CA GLY A 93 -2.31 18.48 19.31
C GLY A 93 -1.99 17.11 19.91
N LYS A 94 -3.00 16.27 20.17
CA LYS A 94 -2.80 14.91 20.72
C LYS A 94 -2.40 13.90 19.66
N ILE A 95 -2.73 14.19 18.40
CA ILE A 95 -2.37 13.39 17.22
C ILE A 95 -1.92 14.33 16.10
N THR A 96 -1.11 13.83 15.19
CA THR A 96 -0.69 14.55 13.99
C THR A 96 -1.78 14.50 12.89
N PRO A 97 -1.70 15.37 11.87
CA PRO A 97 -2.59 15.28 10.71
C PRO A 97 -2.50 13.95 9.97
N ASP A 98 -1.30 13.35 9.87
CA ASP A 98 -1.09 12.08 9.19
C ASP A 98 -1.74 10.92 9.99
N GLU A 99 -1.58 10.94 11.31
CA GLU A 99 -2.25 10.00 12.22
C GLU A 99 -3.78 10.13 12.15
N ALA A 100 -4.30 11.36 12.11
CA ALA A 100 -5.74 11.61 11.94
C ALA A 100 -6.26 11.05 10.61
N ALA A 101 -5.51 11.26 9.52
CA ALA A 101 -5.86 10.72 8.21
C ALA A 101 -5.88 9.18 8.22
N ALA A 102 -4.87 8.55 8.83
CA ALA A 102 -4.80 7.10 8.98
C ALA A 102 -6.00 6.54 9.77
N VAL A 103 -6.39 7.19 10.87
CA VAL A 103 -7.57 6.78 11.65
C VAL A 103 -8.85 6.92 10.83
N MET A 104 -9.02 8.04 10.11
CA MET A 104 -10.21 8.25 9.28
C MET A 104 -10.33 7.26 8.13
N GLN A 105 -9.21 6.77 7.59
CA GLN A 105 -9.22 5.68 6.61
C GLN A 105 -9.78 4.38 7.21
N VAL A 106 -9.39 4.04 8.45
CA VAL A 106 -9.92 2.87 9.17
C VAL A 106 -11.42 3.03 9.44
N VAL A 107 -11.85 4.20 9.91
CA VAL A 107 -13.28 4.50 10.11
C VAL A 107 -14.05 4.34 8.81
N THR A 108 -13.53 4.88 7.70
CA THR A 108 -14.19 4.78 6.38
C THR A 108 -14.29 3.33 5.90
N ALA A 109 -13.26 2.51 6.14
CA ALA A 109 -13.30 1.09 5.83
C ALA A 109 -14.40 0.36 6.62
N GLN A 110 -14.55 0.67 7.92
CA GLN A 110 -15.63 0.11 8.75
C GLN A 110 -17.01 0.51 8.22
N LEU A 111 -17.19 1.74 7.77
CA LEU A 111 -18.47 2.20 7.21
C LEU A 111 -18.84 1.46 5.93
N ARG A 112 -17.86 1.16 5.08
CA ARG A 112 -18.09 0.34 3.88
C ARG A 112 -18.54 -1.08 4.25
N VAL A 113 -17.97 -1.66 5.31
CA VAL A 113 -18.40 -2.98 5.80
C VAL A 113 -19.86 -2.93 6.27
N ILE A 114 -20.24 -1.91 7.03
CA ILE A 114 -21.62 -1.72 7.51
C ILE A 114 -22.57 -1.50 6.33
N GLU A 115 -22.18 -0.67 5.36
CA GLU A 115 -22.99 -0.40 4.17
C GLU A 115 -23.23 -1.67 3.36
N VAL A 116 -22.20 -2.50 3.17
CA VAL A 116 -22.35 -3.79 2.48
C VAL A 116 -23.31 -4.70 3.25
N ASP A 117 -23.19 -4.79 4.57
CA ASP A 117 -24.09 -5.60 5.41
C ASP A 117 -25.56 -5.11 5.33
N ASP A 118 -25.78 -3.80 5.38
CA ASP A 118 -27.11 -3.20 5.23
C ASP A 118 -27.70 -3.44 3.83
N LEU A 119 -26.88 -3.38 2.78
CA LEU A 119 -27.30 -3.69 1.41
C LEU A 119 -27.67 -5.16 1.26
N VAL A 120 -26.90 -6.08 1.83
CA VAL A 120 -27.21 -7.53 1.82
C VAL A 120 -28.58 -7.78 2.46
N LYS A 121 -28.82 -7.26 3.67
CA LYS A 121 -30.12 -7.40 4.36
C LYS A 121 -31.29 -6.87 3.55
N ARG A 122 -31.11 -5.74 2.87
CA ARG A 122 -32.15 -5.13 2.02
C ARG A 122 -32.42 -5.97 0.77
N ILE A 123 -31.39 -6.56 0.16
CA ILE A 123 -31.53 -7.45 -0.98
C ILE A 123 -32.28 -8.73 -0.57
N GLU A 124 -31.87 -9.37 0.52
CA GLU A 124 -32.54 -10.59 1.04
C GLU A 124 -34.03 -10.34 1.33
N ALA A 125 -34.38 -9.20 1.92
CA ALA A 125 -35.77 -8.82 2.17
C ALA A 125 -36.58 -8.62 0.87
N LEU A 126 -35.96 -8.10 -0.18
CA LEU A 126 -36.60 -7.91 -1.49
C LEU A 126 -36.75 -9.24 -2.24
N GLU A 127 -35.74 -10.09 -2.22
CA GLU A 127 -35.75 -11.41 -2.86
C GLU A 127 -36.73 -12.37 -2.16
N GLY A 128 -36.80 -12.33 -0.83
CA GLY A 128 -37.79 -13.08 -0.05
C GLY A 128 -39.23 -12.67 -0.34
N ASN A 129 -39.49 -11.39 -0.61
CA ASN A 129 -40.81 -10.89 -1.01
C ASN A 129 -41.13 -11.13 -2.50
N GLY A 130 -40.10 -11.26 -3.36
CA GLY A 130 -40.26 -11.52 -4.79
C GLY A 130 -40.64 -12.97 -5.12
N ASN A 131 -40.27 -13.93 -4.27
CA ASN A 131 -40.60 -15.36 -4.43
C ASN A 131 -41.97 -15.78 -3.85
N ALA A 132 -42.75 -14.83 -3.32
CA ALA A 132 -44.08 -15.08 -2.77
C ALA A 132 -45.23 -14.87 -3.78
N LYS A 133 -44.96 -14.95 -5.08
CA LYS A 133 -45.96 -14.83 -6.16
C LYS A 133 -45.88 -15.98 -7.15
#